data_AF-A0A929ZUT3-F1
#
_entry.id   AF-A0A929ZUT3-F1
#
_cell.length_a   1.000
_cell.length_b   1.000
_cell.length_c   1.000
_cell.angle_alpha   90.00
_cell.angle_beta   90.00
_cell.angle_gamma   90.00
#
_symmetry.space_group_name_H-M   'P 1'
#
loop_
_entity.id
_entity.type
_entity.pdbx_description
1 polymer ?
#
loop_
_entity_poly.entity_id
_entity_poly.type
_entity_poly.pdbx_seq_one_letter_code
_entity_poly.pdbx_strand_id
1 'polypeptide(L)'
;MELNLEKFNRQQLEEYYSFLDLIIERFGLEKSDKRLVFNLSNKNQIVFTIGQRYIWNIETSKDGSRFKVISEKPIGNDYENFDGKPTAFWNKFDDISEVLKHQQSIFNAIEKELNRAQKSSYSKHNKEELDKMAFDADFRKEVLDQSENQINIDELIKNINELMSNTDKTPATPLNQILFGAPGTGKTYHTKKMAVEIINGKKARTREEINKEYEELIKAGQIVFTTFHQSLSYEDFIEGIKPETIDGNVTYEVKDGIFKQLCSQAIEQKPKNSDIEIYNFDKGWNDLIAEVEQNFLSDSMLLLPILTQDKGVYVTEITDNGNLKIKPKNSRLDIDYIVSYNRTKKLQEAFPDLSVVKNIDKEFRSVIGGSNSTAYWAVLNFINNKIKENNRIIPDYEELKNHILIIDEINRGNVSAIFGELITLLEEDKRKGNPEHIEVKLPYSG
;
A
#
# COMPACT_ATOMS: atom_id res chain seq x y z
N MET A 1 -32.77 11.10 -27.94
CA MET A 1 -31.78 12.19 -28.04
C MET A 1 -30.69 11.76 -27.11
N GLU A 2 -29.64 11.12 -27.67
CA GLU A 2 -28.49 10.64 -26.92
C GLU A 2 -27.99 11.74 -26.00
N LEU A 3 -27.67 11.36 -24.77
CA LEU A 3 -27.08 12.25 -23.80
C LEU A 3 -25.64 12.54 -24.25
N ASN A 4 -25.45 13.61 -25.01
CA ASN A 4 -24.11 14.02 -25.44
C ASN A 4 -23.35 14.61 -24.24
N LEU A 5 -22.68 13.74 -23.49
CA LEU A 5 -21.78 14.06 -22.39
C LEU A 5 -20.35 14.36 -22.86
N GLU A 6 -20.02 14.15 -24.14
CA GLU A 6 -18.68 14.32 -24.73
C GLU A 6 -18.10 15.73 -24.53
N LYS A 7 -18.96 16.72 -24.28
CA LYS A 7 -18.55 18.12 -24.04
C LYS A 7 -18.06 18.38 -22.62
N PHE A 8 -18.30 17.48 -21.67
CA PHE A 8 -17.80 17.59 -20.30
C PHE A 8 -16.53 16.76 -20.17
N ASN A 9 -15.51 17.30 -19.51
CA ASN A 9 -14.34 16.48 -19.20
C ASN A 9 -14.69 15.47 -18.09
N ARG A 10 -14.01 14.32 -18.06
CA ARG A 10 -14.30 13.25 -17.08
C ARG A 10 -14.19 13.75 -15.64
N GLN A 11 -13.15 14.51 -15.33
CA GLN A 11 -12.94 15.06 -13.98
C GLN A 11 -14.12 15.94 -13.52
N GLN A 12 -14.69 16.76 -14.41
CA GLN A 12 -15.88 17.58 -14.13
C GLN A 12 -17.09 16.72 -13.76
N LEU A 13 -17.30 15.64 -14.51
CA LEU A 13 -18.39 14.71 -14.25
C LEU A 13 -18.17 13.99 -12.91
N GLU A 14 -16.96 13.52 -12.65
CA GLU A 14 -16.61 12.86 -11.38
C GLU A 14 -16.79 13.80 -10.18
N GLU A 15 -16.36 15.06 -10.27
CA GLU A 15 -16.57 16.07 -9.22
C GLU A 15 -18.06 16.39 -9.02
N TYR A 16 -18.83 16.51 -10.12
CA TYR A 16 -20.26 16.73 -10.06
C TYR A 16 -20.98 15.60 -9.32
N TYR A 17 -20.71 14.35 -9.71
CA TYR A 17 -21.35 13.19 -9.10
C TYR A 17 -20.86 12.93 -7.68
N SER A 18 -19.59 13.21 -7.37
CA SER A 18 -19.07 13.09 -6.00
C SER A 18 -19.79 14.04 -5.04
N PHE A 19 -20.01 15.31 -5.43
CA PHE A 19 -20.78 16.23 -4.60
C PHE A 19 -22.27 15.89 -4.58
N LEU A 20 -22.81 15.38 -5.68
CA LEU A 20 -24.19 14.91 -5.73
C LEU A 20 -24.43 13.72 -4.80
N ASP A 21 -23.51 12.77 -4.74
CA ASP A 21 -23.56 11.62 -3.84
C ASP A 21 -23.60 12.09 -2.37
N LEU A 22 -22.82 13.11 -1.99
CA LEU A 22 -22.89 13.73 -0.66
C LEU A 22 -24.28 14.30 -0.35
N ILE A 23 -24.93 14.94 -1.32
CA ILE A 23 -26.30 15.45 -1.15
C ILE A 23 -27.29 14.29 -0.99
N ILE A 24 -27.20 13.27 -1.85
CA ILE A 24 -28.08 12.11 -1.84
C ILE A 24 -27.98 11.37 -0.51
N GLU A 25 -26.76 11.09 -0.05
CA GLU A 25 -26.49 10.41 1.22
C GLU A 25 -26.99 11.23 2.41
N ARG A 26 -26.68 12.53 2.44
CA ARG A 26 -27.07 13.41 3.56
C ARG A 26 -28.58 13.47 3.77
N PHE A 27 -29.35 13.51 2.69
CA PHE A 27 -30.80 13.70 2.74
C PHE A 27 -31.60 12.43 2.49
N GLY A 28 -30.94 11.28 2.31
CA GLY A 28 -31.58 10.00 2.03
C GLY A 28 -32.46 10.06 0.78
N LEU A 29 -31.95 10.67 -0.30
CA LEU A 29 -32.70 10.83 -1.54
C LEU A 29 -32.80 9.51 -2.29
N GLU A 30 -33.96 9.26 -2.89
CA GLU A 30 -34.25 8.03 -3.64
C GLU A 30 -34.67 8.35 -5.08
N LYS A 31 -34.37 7.44 -6.00
CA LYS A 31 -34.78 7.57 -7.42
C LYS A 31 -36.28 7.76 -7.63
N SER A 32 -37.11 7.20 -6.75
CA SER A 32 -38.57 7.37 -6.79
C SER A 32 -39.06 8.75 -6.34
N ASP A 33 -38.18 9.61 -5.85
CA ASP A 33 -38.54 10.93 -5.33
C ASP A 33 -38.93 11.90 -6.45
N LYS A 34 -40.24 12.17 -6.53
CA LYS A 34 -40.86 13.04 -7.53
C LYS A 34 -40.45 14.51 -7.41
N ARG A 35 -39.73 14.89 -6.35
CA ARG A 35 -39.19 16.25 -6.17
C ARG A 35 -37.92 16.47 -7.00
N LEU A 36 -37.24 15.40 -7.41
CA LEU A 36 -35.92 15.46 -8.03
C LEU A 36 -36.03 15.50 -9.55
N VAL A 37 -35.18 16.30 -10.18
CA VAL A 37 -35.04 16.35 -11.64
C VAL A 37 -33.56 16.50 -11.99
N PHE A 38 -33.10 15.63 -12.88
CA PHE A 38 -31.79 15.65 -13.49
C PHE A 38 -31.95 15.91 -14.98
N ASN A 39 -31.36 17.00 -15.49
CA ASN A 39 -31.48 17.33 -16.90
C ASN A 39 -30.20 17.92 -17.48
N LEU A 40 -30.06 17.77 -18.79
CA LEU A 40 -29.03 18.44 -19.59
C LEU A 40 -29.68 19.65 -20.26
N SER A 41 -29.21 20.86 -19.93
CA SER A 41 -29.72 22.11 -20.50
C SER A 41 -29.17 22.37 -21.89
N ASN A 42 -29.87 23.20 -22.67
CA ASN A 42 -29.44 23.60 -24.02
C ASN A 42 -28.11 24.40 -24.02
N LYS A 43 -27.65 24.85 -22.85
CA LYS A 43 -26.36 25.54 -22.67
C LYS A 43 -25.22 24.58 -22.30
N ASN A 44 -25.39 23.27 -22.51
CA ASN A 44 -24.49 22.22 -22.05
C ASN A 44 -24.23 22.32 -20.53
N GLN A 45 -25.31 22.33 -19.75
CA GLN A 45 -25.21 22.27 -18.28
C GLN A 45 -25.92 21.03 -17.77
N ILE A 46 -25.25 20.23 -16.94
CA ILE A 46 -25.93 19.19 -16.16
C ILE A 46 -26.51 19.87 -14.93
N VAL A 47 -27.83 19.77 -14.75
CA VAL A 47 -28.56 20.49 -13.71
C VAL A 47 -29.31 19.49 -12.85
N PHE A 48 -29.07 19.56 -11.55
CA PHE A 48 -29.86 18.91 -10.51
C PHE A 48 -30.80 19.93 -9.87
N THR A 49 -32.08 19.59 -9.81
CA THR A 49 -33.17 20.44 -9.36
C THR A 49 -33.99 19.73 -8.29
N ILE A 50 -34.40 20.47 -7.26
CA ILE A 50 -35.38 20.02 -6.27
C ILE A 50 -36.58 20.97 -6.33
N GLY A 51 -37.77 20.42 -6.55
CA GLY A 51 -38.99 21.20 -6.67
C GLY A 51 -38.92 22.19 -7.83
N GLN A 52 -38.75 23.48 -7.52
CA GLN A 52 -38.68 24.55 -8.51
C GLN A 52 -37.35 25.31 -8.49
N ARG A 53 -36.30 24.81 -7.81
CA ARG A 53 -35.00 25.48 -7.73
C ARG A 53 -33.87 24.58 -8.16
N TYR A 54 -32.95 25.17 -8.91
CA TYR A 54 -31.66 24.56 -9.22
C TYR A 54 -30.85 24.45 -7.94
N ILE A 55 -30.23 23.30 -7.76
CA ILE A 55 -29.53 22.94 -6.53
C ILE A 55 -28.04 22.85 -6.81
N TRP A 56 -27.68 22.12 -7.86
CA TRP A 56 -26.31 21.83 -8.22
C TRP A 56 -26.20 21.72 -9.73
N ASN A 57 -25.25 22.43 -10.32
CA ASN A 57 -24.98 22.30 -11.74
C ASN A 57 -23.49 22.42 -12.07
N ILE A 58 -23.14 21.90 -13.24
CA ILE A 58 -21.87 22.14 -13.91
C ILE A 58 -22.10 22.67 -15.32
N GLU A 59 -21.13 23.42 -15.85
CA GLU A 59 -21.14 24.00 -17.20
C GLU A 59 -19.82 23.75 -17.93
N THR A 60 -19.87 23.56 -19.25
CA THR A 60 -18.69 23.27 -20.10
C THR A 60 -17.90 24.52 -20.55
N SER A 61 -18.19 25.71 -20.02
CA SER A 61 -17.63 26.96 -20.54
C SER A 61 -16.14 27.11 -20.21
N LYS A 62 -15.31 27.55 -21.18
CA LYS A 62 -13.91 27.92 -20.97
C LYS A 62 -13.73 29.26 -20.26
N ASP A 63 -14.77 30.10 -20.27
CA ASP A 63 -14.71 31.52 -19.84
C ASP A 63 -15.69 31.85 -18.69
N GLY A 64 -16.25 30.84 -18.01
CA GLY A 64 -17.19 31.05 -16.90
C GLY A 64 -17.11 29.98 -15.81
N SER A 65 -17.71 30.25 -14.65
CA SER A 65 -17.56 29.37 -13.50
C SER A 65 -18.13 27.98 -13.67
N ARG A 66 -17.28 27.00 -13.31
CA ARG A 66 -17.45 25.55 -13.55
C ARG A 66 -18.60 24.94 -12.76
N PHE A 67 -18.83 25.42 -11.54
CA PHE A 67 -19.82 24.92 -10.60
C PHE A 67 -20.78 26.02 -10.19
N LYS A 68 -22.07 25.71 -10.10
CA LYS A 68 -23.03 26.62 -9.46
C LYS A 68 -23.97 25.87 -8.54
N VAL A 69 -24.22 26.47 -7.39
CA VAL A 69 -24.85 25.78 -6.25
C VAL A 69 -25.71 26.73 -5.44
N ILE A 70 -26.79 26.18 -4.89
CA ILE A 70 -27.67 26.90 -3.97
C ILE A 70 -27.02 27.06 -2.59
N SER A 71 -27.28 28.18 -1.91
CA SER A 71 -26.87 28.38 -0.51
C SER A 71 -27.89 29.18 0.29
N GLU A 72 -27.78 29.09 1.61
CA GLU A 72 -28.62 29.84 2.55
C GLU A 72 -28.23 31.32 2.63
N LYS A 73 -26.93 31.61 2.45
CA LYS A 73 -26.35 32.96 2.50
C LYS A 73 -25.49 33.19 1.27
N PRO A 74 -25.36 34.44 0.76
CA PRO A 74 -24.43 34.74 -0.32
C PRO A 74 -23.02 34.26 0.00
N ILE A 75 -22.35 33.66 -0.97
CA ILE A 75 -20.97 33.22 -0.86
C ILE A 75 -20.15 33.96 -1.93
N GLY A 76 -19.13 34.69 -1.49
CA GLY A 76 -18.28 35.48 -2.39
C GLY A 76 -19.01 36.66 -3.05
N ASN A 77 -18.48 37.11 -4.18
CA ASN A 77 -18.96 38.29 -4.91
C ASN A 77 -19.81 37.96 -6.15
N ASP A 78 -19.81 36.71 -6.61
CA ASP A 78 -20.57 36.26 -7.80
C ASP A 78 -21.73 35.34 -7.38
N TYR A 79 -22.81 35.98 -6.94
CA TYR A 79 -24.05 35.30 -6.58
C TYR A 79 -25.27 35.99 -7.20
N GLU A 80 -26.32 35.21 -7.42
CA GLU A 80 -27.64 35.66 -7.87
C GLU A 80 -28.69 35.27 -6.82
N ASN A 81 -29.77 36.03 -6.73
CA ASN A 81 -30.86 35.71 -5.81
C ASN A 81 -31.88 34.81 -6.49
N PHE A 82 -32.32 33.74 -5.83
CA PHE A 82 -33.54 33.07 -6.27
C PHE A 82 -34.78 33.86 -5.87
N ASP A 83 -35.69 34.02 -6.82
CA ASP A 83 -37.00 34.55 -6.53
C ASP A 83 -37.80 33.62 -5.57
N GLY A 84 -38.62 34.24 -4.72
CA GLY A 84 -39.53 33.55 -3.79
C GLY A 84 -38.98 33.26 -2.38
N LYS A 85 -39.86 32.80 -1.47
CA LYS A 85 -39.53 32.46 -0.08
C LYS A 85 -39.38 30.93 0.11
N PRO A 86 -38.46 30.45 0.97
CA PRO A 86 -37.41 31.22 1.67
C PRO A 86 -36.36 31.75 0.70
N THR A 87 -35.68 32.83 1.05
CA THR A 87 -34.57 33.37 0.24
C THR A 87 -33.45 32.34 0.16
N ALA A 88 -32.93 32.15 -1.04
CA ALA A 88 -31.76 31.32 -1.31
C ALA A 88 -30.91 32.02 -2.37
N PHE A 89 -29.63 31.70 -2.39
CA PHE A 89 -28.65 32.34 -3.26
C PHE A 89 -28.05 31.31 -4.21
N TRP A 90 -27.80 31.71 -5.44
CA TRP A 90 -27.17 30.92 -6.48
C TRP A 90 -25.74 31.41 -6.66
N ASN A 91 -24.77 30.59 -6.29
CA ASN A 91 -23.37 31.00 -6.20
C ASN A 91 -22.55 30.26 -7.23
N LYS A 92 -21.51 30.90 -7.73
CA LYS A 92 -20.65 30.38 -8.79
C LYS A 92 -19.23 30.14 -8.26
N PHE A 93 -18.65 29.00 -8.63
CA PHE A 93 -17.30 28.60 -8.22
C PHE A 93 -16.56 27.95 -9.39
N ASP A 94 -15.24 28.14 -9.41
CA ASP A 94 -14.37 27.52 -10.41
C ASP A 94 -13.78 26.19 -9.94
N ASP A 95 -13.68 26.01 -8.61
CA ASP A 95 -13.08 24.85 -7.94
C ASP A 95 -14.07 24.19 -6.97
N ILE A 96 -14.12 22.86 -6.99
CA ILE A 96 -14.98 22.05 -6.12
C ILE A 96 -14.61 22.22 -4.63
N SER A 97 -13.34 22.49 -4.33
CA SER A 97 -12.83 22.72 -2.99
C SER A 97 -13.48 23.94 -2.33
N GLU A 98 -13.79 24.98 -3.10
CA GLU A 98 -14.52 26.16 -2.62
C GLU A 98 -15.98 25.82 -2.30
N VAL A 99 -16.61 24.98 -3.11
CA VAL A 99 -17.97 24.47 -2.84
C VAL A 99 -17.99 23.70 -1.51
N LEU A 100 -17.03 22.80 -1.30
CA LEU A 100 -16.93 21.98 -0.09
C LEU A 100 -16.70 22.81 1.18
N LYS A 101 -15.93 23.91 1.12
CA LYS A 101 -15.77 24.84 2.26
C LYS A 101 -17.08 25.43 2.77
N HIS A 102 -18.09 25.51 1.91
CA HIS A 102 -19.39 26.10 2.22
C HIS A 102 -20.54 25.10 2.30
N GLN A 103 -20.22 23.80 2.41
CA GLN A 103 -21.16 22.69 2.43
C GLN A 103 -22.32 22.88 3.42
N GLN A 104 -22.07 23.40 4.62
CA GLN A 104 -23.14 23.61 5.60
C GLN A 104 -24.21 24.60 5.13
N SER A 105 -23.81 25.72 4.52
CA SER A 105 -24.74 26.73 3.98
C SER A 105 -25.55 26.19 2.80
N ILE A 106 -24.89 25.37 1.98
CA ILE A 106 -25.51 24.69 0.84
C ILE A 106 -26.56 23.69 1.33
N PHE A 107 -26.19 22.81 2.27
CA PHE A 107 -27.07 21.79 2.82
C PHE A 107 -28.28 22.40 3.54
N ASN A 108 -28.09 23.47 4.31
CA ASN A 108 -29.22 24.19 4.92
C ASN A 108 -30.23 24.70 3.88
N ALA A 109 -29.76 25.17 2.72
CA ALA A 109 -30.66 25.60 1.65
C ALA A 109 -31.37 24.43 0.98
N ILE A 110 -30.65 23.33 0.72
CA ILE A 110 -31.22 22.10 0.15
C ILE A 110 -32.33 21.53 1.07
N GLU A 111 -32.08 21.49 2.38
CA GLU A 111 -33.06 21.02 3.35
C GLU A 111 -34.36 21.84 3.30
N LYS A 112 -34.26 23.17 3.19
CA LYS A 112 -35.42 24.05 3.02
C LYS A 112 -36.18 23.76 1.72
N GLU A 113 -35.47 23.45 0.64
CA GLU A 113 -36.08 23.09 -0.65
C GLU A 113 -36.80 21.75 -0.60
N LEU A 114 -36.20 20.75 0.05
CA LEU A 114 -36.81 19.43 0.25
C LEU A 114 -38.06 19.51 1.11
N ASN A 115 -38.04 20.32 2.17
CA ASN A 115 -39.16 20.48 3.09
C ASN A 115 -40.37 21.20 2.46
N ARG A 116 -40.15 22.06 1.45
CA ARG A 116 -41.25 22.78 0.77
C ARG A 116 -41.77 22.07 -0.49
N ALA A 117 -40.93 21.28 -1.16
CA ALA A 117 -41.28 20.65 -2.42
C ALA A 117 -42.15 19.39 -2.21
N GLN A 118 -43.26 19.29 -2.95
CA GLN A 118 -44.06 18.06 -3.03
C GLN A 118 -43.77 17.26 -4.32
N LYS A 119 -43.44 17.98 -5.39
CA LYS A 119 -43.00 17.44 -6.68
C LYS A 119 -42.25 18.53 -7.45
N SER A 120 -41.49 18.16 -8.46
CA SER A 120 -40.89 19.14 -9.37
C SER A 120 -41.83 19.54 -10.50
N SER A 121 -41.93 20.85 -10.76
CA SER A 121 -42.57 21.40 -11.96
C SER A 121 -41.76 21.09 -13.23
N TYR A 122 -40.48 20.78 -13.08
CA TYR A 122 -39.56 20.46 -14.17
C TYR A 122 -39.50 18.97 -14.50
N SER A 123 -40.37 18.13 -13.90
CA SER A 123 -40.39 16.67 -14.09
C SER A 123 -40.40 16.22 -15.56
N LYS A 124 -41.01 16.99 -16.46
CA LYS A 124 -41.02 16.71 -17.92
C LYS A 124 -39.64 16.83 -18.58
N HIS A 125 -38.71 17.52 -17.95
CA HIS A 125 -37.35 17.71 -18.45
C HIS A 125 -36.36 16.67 -17.91
N ASN A 126 -36.80 15.80 -16.99
CA ASN A 126 -35.95 14.77 -16.41
C ASN A 126 -35.40 13.85 -17.50
N LYS A 127 -34.10 13.58 -17.44
CA LYS A 127 -33.39 12.65 -18.32
C LYS A 127 -33.18 11.36 -17.55
N GLU A 128 -33.81 10.29 -18.01
CA GLU A 128 -33.76 8.98 -17.36
C GLU A 128 -32.32 8.47 -17.19
N GLU A 129 -31.43 8.77 -18.14
CA GLU A 129 -30.02 8.39 -18.05
C GLU A 129 -29.29 9.14 -16.93
N LEU A 130 -29.46 10.47 -16.81
CA LEU A 130 -28.85 11.24 -15.71
C LEU A 130 -29.42 10.86 -14.35
N ASP A 131 -30.71 10.59 -14.30
CA ASP A 131 -31.40 10.08 -13.11
C ASP A 131 -30.86 8.70 -12.71
N LYS A 132 -30.66 7.79 -13.68
CA LYS A 132 -29.97 6.52 -13.43
C LYS A 132 -28.54 6.75 -12.94
N MET A 133 -27.76 7.62 -13.59
CA MET A 133 -26.39 7.91 -13.17
C MET A 133 -26.31 8.51 -11.75
N ALA A 134 -27.33 9.25 -11.30
CA ALA A 134 -27.37 9.79 -9.95
C ALA A 134 -27.50 8.71 -8.86
N PHE A 135 -28.25 7.63 -9.12
CA PHE A 135 -28.59 6.61 -8.12
C PHE A 135 -27.98 5.23 -8.36
N ASP A 136 -27.38 5.00 -9.52
CA ASP A 136 -26.73 3.74 -9.90
C ASP A 136 -25.28 4.04 -10.25
N ALA A 137 -24.41 3.84 -9.27
CA ALA A 137 -22.98 4.13 -9.39
C ALA A 137 -22.29 3.21 -10.43
N ASP A 138 -22.77 1.98 -10.61
CA ASP A 138 -22.24 1.04 -11.59
C ASP A 138 -22.63 1.47 -13.01
N PHE A 139 -23.90 1.82 -13.22
CA PHE A 139 -24.37 2.39 -14.50
C PHE A 139 -23.64 3.71 -14.82
N ARG A 140 -23.47 4.59 -13.83
CA ARG A 140 -22.70 5.82 -13.98
C ARG A 140 -21.27 5.54 -14.43
N LYS A 141 -20.60 4.57 -13.80
CA LYS A 141 -19.23 4.20 -14.16
C LYS A 141 -19.16 3.68 -15.59
N GLU A 142 -20.09 2.81 -15.99
CA GLU A 142 -20.18 2.30 -17.36
C GLU A 142 -20.31 3.43 -18.38
N VAL A 143 -21.22 4.39 -18.15
CA VAL A 143 -21.43 5.53 -19.05
C VAL A 143 -20.19 6.43 -19.15
N LEU A 144 -19.53 6.71 -18.03
CA LEU A 144 -18.30 7.52 -18.02
C LEU A 144 -17.15 6.80 -18.74
N ASP A 145 -17.00 5.49 -18.55
CA ASP A 145 -15.96 4.69 -19.22
C ASP A 145 -16.25 4.51 -20.74
N GLN A 146 -17.50 4.48 -21.17
CA GLN A 146 -17.87 4.45 -22.60
C GLN A 146 -17.57 5.78 -23.31
N SER A 147 -17.73 6.91 -22.61
CA SER A 147 -17.46 8.25 -23.17
C SER A 147 -15.97 8.49 -23.52
N GLU A 148 -15.04 7.72 -22.94
CA GLU A 148 -13.61 7.75 -23.29
C GLU A 148 -13.29 7.02 -24.60
N ASN A 149 -14.10 6.04 -25.01
CA ASN A 149 -13.82 5.20 -26.17
C ASN A 149 -14.22 5.83 -27.52
N GLN A 150 -14.69 7.09 -27.53
CA GLN A 150 -15.24 7.73 -28.73
C GLN A 150 -14.56 9.07 -29.11
N ILE A 151 -13.32 9.33 -28.67
CA ILE A 151 -12.61 10.58 -28.98
C ILE A 151 -11.34 10.36 -29.83
N ASN A 152 -11.20 11.26 -30.80
CA ASN A 152 -10.26 11.38 -31.92
C ASN A 152 -8.79 11.03 -31.63
N ILE A 153 -8.27 10.02 -32.35
CA ILE A 153 -6.92 9.45 -32.26
C ILE A 153 -5.81 10.50 -32.39
N ASP A 154 -6.04 11.58 -33.15
CA ASP A 154 -5.01 12.59 -33.41
C ASP A 154 -4.72 13.51 -32.21
N GLU A 155 -5.72 13.75 -31.35
CA GLU A 155 -5.54 14.53 -30.12
C GLU A 155 -4.92 13.67 -29.01
N LEU A 156 -5.21 12.37 -29.01
CA LEU A 156 -4.60 11.38 -28.13
C LEU A 156 -3.08 11.27 -28.38
N ILE A 157 -2.64 11.23 -29.64
CA ILE A 157 -1.20 11.17 -29.98
C ILE A 157 -0.47 12.44 -29.52
N LYS A 158 -1.10 13.60 -29.64
CA LYS A 158 -0.52 14.87 -29.16
C LYS A 158 -0.41 14.90 -27.63
N ASN A 159 -1.44 14.47 -26.93
CA ASN A 159 -1.45 14.40 -25.47
C ASN A 159 -0.55 13.30 -24.92
N ILE A 160 -0.38 12.17 -25.61
CA ILE A 160 0.59 11.12 -25.26
C ILE A 160 2.01 11.69 -25.31
N ASN A 161 2.35 12.47 -26.34
CA ASN A 161 3.67 13.09 -26.44
C ASN A 161 3.91 14.16 -25.36
N GLU A 162 2.87 14.87 -24.91
CA GLU A 162 2.96 15.82 -23.77
C GLU A 162 2.99 15.09 -22.41
N LEU A 163 2.24 14.01 -22.22
CA LEU A 163 2.20 13.20 -20.99
C LEU A 163 3.49 12.38 -20.79
N MET A 164 4.13 11.95 -21.87
CA MET A 164 5.46 11.33 -21.83
C MET A 164 6.56 12.29 -21.35
N SER A 165 6.27 13.60 -21.23
CA SER A 165 7.19 14.59 -20.65
C SER A 165 6.96 14.86 -19.16
N ASN A 166 5.88 14.35 -18.56
CA ASN A 166 5.54 14.57 -17.15
C ASN A 166 4.90 13.33 -16.53
N THR A 167 5.70 12.30 -16.24
CA THR A 167 5.28 11.20 -15.36
C THR A 167 5.49 11.59 -13.91
N ASP A 168 4.39 11.85 -13.21
CA ASP A 168 4.03 11.17 -11.95
C ASP A 168 2.95 11.97 -11.22
N LYS A 169 1.76 11.36 -11.13
CA LYS A 169 0.75 11.48 -10.05
C LYS A 169 -0.56 10.84 -10.52
N THR A 170 -0.63 9.53 -10.45
CA THR A 170 -1.91 8.83 -10.29
C THR A 170 -2.47 9.16 -8.89
N PRO A 171 -3.77 9.42 -8.73
CA PRO A 171 -4.35 9.62 -7.40
C PRO A 171 -4.18 8.33 -6.57
N ALA A 172 -3.65 8.49 -5.35
CA ALA A 172 -3.28 7.38 -4.48
C ALA A 172 -4.51 6.53 -4.14
N THR A 173 -4.47 5.27 -4.53
CA THR A 173 -5.47 4.28 -4.11
C THR A 173 -5.24 4.00 -2.62
N PRO A 174 -6.26 4.07 -1.74
CA PRO A 174 -6.05 3.86 -0.30
C PRO A 174 -5.38 2.51 -0.04
N LEU A 175 -4.34 2.49 0.80
CA LEU A 175 -3.51 1.31 1.03
C LEU A 175 -4.24 0.17 1.78
N ASN A 176 -5.25 0.51 2.57
CA ASN A 176 -6.12 -0.45 3.25
C ASN A 176 -7.57 -0.12 2.90
N GLN A 177 -8.33 -1.11 2.43
CA GLN A 177 -9.71 -0.93 1.99
C GLN A 177 -10.61 -2.04 2.53
N ILE A 178 -11.80 -1.67 2.98
CA ILE A 178 -12.84 -2.61 3.40
C ILE A 178 -13.98 -2.55 2.39
N LEU A 179 -14.18 -3.63 1.66
CA LEU A 179 -15.35 -3.80 0.80
C LEU A 179 -16.50 -4.35 1.65
N PHE A 180 -17.47 -3.50 1.99
CA PHE A 180 -18.67 -3.89 2.76
C PHE A 180 -19.90 -3.96 1.85
N GLY A 181 -20.92 -4.72 2.27
CA GLY A 181 -22.16 -4.91 1.53
C GLY A 181 -22.82 -6.25 1.82
N ALA A 182 -24.06 -6.43 1.39
CA ALA A 182 -24.82 -7.66 1.60
C ALA A 182 -24.10 -8.91 1.02
N PRO A 183 -24.35 -10.12 1.54
CA PRO A 183 -23.86 -11.35 0.94
C PRO A 183 -24.31 -11.47 -0.53
N GLY A 184 -23.44 -11.98 -1.41
CA GLY A 184 -23.77 -12.19 -2.83
C GLY A 184 -23.62 -10.96 -3.75
N THR A 185 -23.22 -9.79 -3.25
CA THR A 185 -23.01 -8.56 -4.05
C THR A 185 -21.68 -8.52 -4.81
N GLY A 186 -21.09 -9.68 -5.10
CA GLY A 186 -19.86 -9.75 -5.91
C GLY A 186 -18.60 -9.14 -5.27
N LYS A 187 -18.55 -8.91 -3.95
CA LYS A 187 -17.34 -8.37 -3.28
C LYS A 187 -16.06 -9.10 -3.70
N THR A 188 -16.03 -10.43 -3.56
CA THR A 188 -14.93 -11.30 -3.99
C THR A 188 -14.67 -11.22 -5.50
N TYR A 189 -15.72 -11.01 -6.29
CA TYR A 189 -15.62 -10.85 -7.75
C TYR A 189 -14.87 -9.56 -8.13
N HIS A 190 -15.12 -8.47 -7.41
CA HIS A 190 -14.44 -7.18 -7.57
C HIS A 190 -13.01 -7.19 -7.04
N THR A 191 -12.75 -7.90 -5.93
CA THR A 191 -11.42 -7.96 -5.33
C THR A 191 -10.36 -8.51 -6.28
N LYS A 192 -10.68 -9.54 -7.08
CA LYS A 192 -9.74 -10.09 -8.08
C LYS A 192 -9.31 -9.03 -9.10
N LYS A 193 -10.26 -8.29 -9.64
CA LYS A 193 -10.00 -7.21 -10.61
C LYS A 193 -9.15 -6.12 -9.99
N MET A 194 -9.53 -5.67 -8.79
CA MET A 194 -8.82 -4.63 -8.06
C MET A 194 -7.36 -5.02 -7.76
N ALA A 195 -7.13 -6.25 -7.27
CA ALA A 195 -5.78 -6.72 -6.97
C ALA A 195 -4.89 -6.77 -8.22
N VAL A 196 -5.43 -7.27 -9.34
CA VAL A 196 -4.72 -7.28 -10.63
C VAL A 196 -4.43 -5.85 -11.12
N GLU A 197 -5.38 -4.93 -10.99
CA GLU A 197 -5.18 -3.53 -11.41
C GLU A 197 -4.15 -2.78 -10.56
N ILE A 198 -4.06 -3.07 -9.25
CA ILE A 198 -3.06 -2.45 -8.37
C ILE A 198 -1.64 -2.96 -8.70
N ILE A 199 -1.50 -4.25 -9.02
CA ILE A 199 -0.18 -4.84 -9.28
C ILE A 199 0.28 -4.61 -10.72
N ASN A 200 -0.58 -4.92 -11.70
CA ASN A 200 -0.24 -4.89 -13.12
C ASN A 200 -0.73 -3.62 -13.84
N GLY A 201 -1.23 -2.63 -13.09
CA GLY A 201 -1.77 -1.38 -13.63
C GLY A 201 -3.19 -1.52 -14.20
N LYS A 202 -3.87 -0.37 -14.31
CA LYS A 202 -5.19 -0.26 -14.94
C LYS A 202 -5.03 -0.39 -16.46
N LYS A 203 -5.54 -1.49 -17.02
CA LYS A 203 -5.69 -1.72 -18.47
C LYS A 203 -7.00 -2.47 -18.72
N ALA A 204 -7.56 -2.32 -19.91
CA ALA A 204 -8.70 -3.11 -20.35
C ALA A 204 -8.31 -4.60 -20.35
N ARG A 205 -9.07 -5.41 -19.62
CA ARG A 205 -8.90 -6.86 -19.53
C ARG A 205 -10.28 -7.52 -19.59
N THR A 206 -10.38 -8.63 -20.29
CA THR A 206 -11.49 -9.56 -20.20
C THR A 206 -11.49 -10.26 -18.83
N ARG A 207 -12.60 -10.92 -18.48
CA ARG A 207 -12.70 -11.62 -17.20
C ARG A 207 -11.77 -12.82 -17.13
N GLU A 208 -11.59 -13.50 -18.25
CA GLU A 208 -10.69 -14.63 -18.42
C GLU A 208 -9.23 -14.19 -18.18
N GLU A 209 -8.83 -13.04 -18.72
CA GLU A 209 -7.50 -12.47 -18.50
C GLU A 209 -7.29 -12.05 -17.05
N ILE A 210 -8.27 -11.40 -16.41
CA ILE A 210 -8.20 -11.05 -14.98
C ILE A 210 -8.02 -12.30 -14.13
N ASN A 211 -8.83 -13.33 -14.37
CA ASN A 211 -8.72 -14.57 -13.61
C ASN A 211 -7.36 -15.23 -13.82
N LYS A 212 -6.85 -15.26 -15.06
CA LYS A 212 -5.53 -15.82 -15.36
C LYS A 212 -4.41 -15.05 -14.65
N GLU A 213 -4.36 -13.73 -14.80
CA GLU A 213 -3.35 -12.88 -14.15
C GLU A 213 -3.44 -13.00 -12.62
N TYR A 214 -4.67 -13.07 -12.06
CA TYR A 214 -4.88 -13.25 -10.63
C TYR A 214 -4.30 -14.57 -10.10
N GLU A 215 -4.55 -15.69 -10.79
CA GLU A 215 -4.00 -17.00 -10.41
C GLU A 215 -2.46 -17.04 -10.55
N GLU A 216 -1.91 -16.35 -11.56
CA GLU A 216 -0.46 -16.19 -11.73
C GLU A 216 0.15 -15.39 -10.57
N LEU A 217 -0.50 -14.30 -10.14
CA LEU A 217 -0.07 -13.47 -9.02
C LEU A 217 -0.18 -14.18 -7.66
N ILE A 218 -1.18 -15.05 -7.47
CA ILE A 218 -1.25 -15.94 -6.30
C ILE A 218 -0.07 -16.90 -6.30
N LYS A 219 0.20 -17.57 -7.43
CA LYS A 219 1.33 -18.51 -7.54
C LYS A 219 2.68 -17.84 -7.33
N ALA A 220 2.80 -16.58 -7.73
CA ALA A 220 3.98 -15.74 -7.51
C ALA A 220 4.13 -15.26 -6.06
N GLY A 221 3.12 -15.46 -5.20
CA GLY A 221 3.11 -14.96 -3.82
C GLY A 221 2.75 -13.47 -3.68
N GLN A 222 2.49 -12.77 -4.79
CA GLN A 222 2.16 -11.34 -4.76
C GLN A 222 0.73 -11.07 -4.27
N ILE A 223 -0.18 -12.04 -4.45
CA ILE A 223 -1.52 -11.99 -3.87
C ILE A 223 -1.66 -13.14 -2.88
N VAL A 224 -1.99 -12.80 -1.64
CA VAL A 224 -2.36 -13.79 -0.62
C VAL A 224 -3.83 -13.62 -0.29
N PHE A 225 -4.59 -14.71 -0.34
CA PHE A 225 -5.99 -14.74 0.06
C PHE A 225 -6.13 -15.51 1.37
N THR A 226 -6.79 -14.90 2.35
CA THR A 226 -7.13 -15.54 3.62
C THR A 226 -8.56 -15.21 4.03
N THR A 227 -9.13 -16.00 4.92
CA THR A 227 -10.49 -15.80 5.44
C THR A 227 -10.42 -15.72 6.95
N PHE A 228 -10.99 -14.66 7.53
CA PHE A 228 -11.08 -14.55 8.98
C PHE A 228 -12.22 -15.40 9.52
N HIS A 229 -11.92 -16.11 10.61
CA HIS A 229 -12.87 -16.90 11.36
C HIS A 229 -12.59 -16.74 12.87
N GLN A 230 -13.55 -17.13 13.71
CA GLN A 230 -13.49 -16.89 15.15
C GLN A 230 -12.28 -17.54 15.85
N SER A 231 -11.71 -18.59 15.26
CA SER A 231 -10.52 -19.27 15.77
C SER A 231 -9.20 -18.80 15.15
N LEU A 232 -9.21 -17.83 14.22
CA LEU A 232 -7.96 -17.31 13.67
C LEU A 232 -7.28 -16.45 14.73
N SER A 233 -6.01 -16.72 14.97
CA SER A 233 -5.23 -16.13 16.06
C SER A 233 -4.08 -15.26 15.56
N TYR A 234 -3.45 -14.53 16.48
CA TYR A 234 -2.19 -13.82 16.21
C TYR A 234 -1.10 -14.79 15.74
N GLU A 235 -1.05 -15.98 16.34
CA GLU A 235 -0.07 -17.02 16.07
C GLU A 235 -0.14 -17.60 14.65
N ASP A 236 -1.32 -17.52 14.02
CA ASP A 236 -1.53 -17.95 12.64
C ASP A 236 -1.23 -16.83 11.64
N PHE A 237 -1.49 -15.58 12.03
CA PHE A 237 -1.50 -14.45 11.13
C PHE A 237 -0.19 -13.65 11.14
N ILE A 238 0.44 -13.49 12.31
CA ILE A 238 1.68 -12.72 12.49
C ILE A 238 2.87 -13.65 12.72
N GLU A 239 2.94 -14.33 13.86
CA GLU A 239 3.94 -15.35 14.18
C GLU A 239 3.54 -16.15 15.41
N GLY A 240 3.92 -17.42 15.46
CA GLY A 240 3.59 -18.28 16.59
C GLY A 240 4.53 -19.47 16.74
N ILE A 241 4.59 -20.01 17.95
CA ILE A 241 5.38 -21.22 18.23
C ILE A 241 4.62 -22.43 17.69
N LYS A 242 5.23 -23.17 16.76
CA LYS A 242 4.65 -24.37 16.16
C LYS A 242 5.55 -25.59 16.43
N PRO A 243 4.95 -26.74 16.80
CA PRO A 243 5.72 -27.97 16.98
C PRO A 243 6.17 -28.52 15.63
N GLU A 244 7.40 -29.00 15.57
CA GLU A 244 7.98 -29.70 14.42
C GLU A 244 8.62 -30.99 14.88
N THR A 245 8.52 -32.05 14.07
CA THR A 245 9.11 -33.35 14.42
C THR A 245 10.34 -33.57 13.57
N ILE A 246 11.51 -33.58 14.21
CA ILE A 246 12.80 -33.84 13.58
C ILE A 246 13.36 -35.11 14.24
N ASP A 247 13.57 -36.16 13.44
CA ASP A 247 14.10 -37.46 13.90
C ASP A 247 13.34 -38.08 15.10
N GLY A 248 12.01 -37.89 15.14
CA GLY A 248 11.14 -38.40 16.20
C GLY A 248 11.11 -37.55 17.48
N ASN A 249 11.87 -36.46 17.55
CA ASN A 249 11.81 -35.48 18.64
C ASN A 249 10.96 -34.27 18.24
N VAL A 250 10.11 -33.82 19.17
CA VAL A 250 9.30 -32.61 18.97
C VAL A 250 10.11 -31.38 19.39
N THR A 251 10.42 -30.51 18.43
CA THR A 251 10.98 -29.17 18.65
C THR A 251 9.88 -28.12 18.53
N TYR A 252 10.09 -26.96 19.14
CA TYR A 252 9.16 -25.83 19.09
C TYR A 252 9.88 -24.65 18.46
N GLU A 253 9.48 -24.29 17.24
CA GLU A 253 10.08 -23.19 16.49
C GLU A 253 9.06 -22.07 16.30
N VAL A 254 9.53 -20.83 16.33
CA VAL A 254 8.72 -19.67 15.97
C VAL A 254 8.59 -19.68 14.45
N LYS A 255 7.34 -19.74 13.95
CA LYS A 255 7.04 -19.71 12.52
C LYS A 255 6.27 -18.44 12.19
N ASP A 256 6.67 -17.82 11.08
CA ASP A 256 5.99 -16.65 10.55
C ASP A 256 4.58 -16.99 10.09
N GLY A 257 3.63 -16.13 10.42
CA GLY A 257 2.24 -16.19 9.99
C GLY A 257 2.04 -15.55 8.61
N ILE A 258 0.81 -15.65 8.12
CA ILE A 258 0.43 -15.28 6.74
C ILE A 258 0.83 -13.83 6.39
N PHE A 259 0.57 -12.88 7.29
CA PHE A 259 0.87 -11.47 7.06
C PHE A 259 2.37 -11.19 7.08
N LYS A 260 3.11 -11.74 8.06
CA LYS A 260 4.55 -11.55 8.17
C LYS A 260 5.29 -12.13 6.99
N GLN A 261 4.90 -13.31 6.52
CA GLN A 261 5.44 -13.93 5.30
C GLN A 261 5.26 -13.02 4.08
N LEU A 262 4.06 -12.45 3.90
CA LEU A 262 3.78 -11.54 2.80
C LEU A 262 4.62 -10.25 2.90
N CYS A 263 4.74 -9.67 4.10
CA CYS A 263 5.57 -8.48 4.32
C CYS A 263 7.04 -8.75 3.98
N SER A 264 7.59 -9.91 4.38
CA SER A 264 8.94 -10.33 4.05
C SER A 264 9.16 -10.46 2.54
N GLN A 265 8.19 -11.01 1.81
CA GLN A 265 8.23 -11.09 0.34
C GLN A 265 8.13 -9.71 -0.31
N ALA A 266 7.30 -8.82 0.23
CA ALA A 266 7.10 -7.48 -0.32
C ALA A 266 8.32 -6.57 -0.23
N ILE A 267 9.20 -6.81 0.75
CA ILE A 267 10.47 -6.06 0.90
C ILE A 267 11.66 -6.78 0.28
N GLU A 268 11.48 -7.99 -0.26
CA GLU A 268 12.55 -8.76 -0.88
C GLU A 268 12.99 -8.10 -2.19
N GLN A 269 14.23 -7.59 -2.21
CA GLN A 269 14.82 -7.00 -3.40
C GLN A 269 15.53 -8.08 -4.22
N LYS A 270 15.07 -8.31 -5.45
CA LYS A 270 15.70 -9.24 -6.39
C LYS A 270 16.62 -8.47 -7.34
N PRO A 271 17.84 -8.91 -7.62
CA PRO A 271 18.70 -8.26 -8.61
C PRO A 271 18.16 -8.48 -10.03
N LYS A 272 18.10 -7.43 -10.87
CA LYS A 272 17.62 -7.49 -12.27
C LYS A 272 18.47 -8.39 -13.16
N ASN A 273 19.78 -8.47 -12.90
CA ASN A 273 20.66 -9.43 -13.55
C ASN A 273 20.76 -10.67 -12.66
N SER A 274 20.16 -11.77 -13.12
CA SER A 274 20.25 -13.10 -12.50
C SER A 274 21.68 -13.66 -12.45
N ASP A 275 22.63 -13.03 -13.15
CA ASP A 275 24.07 -13.35 -13.11
C ASP A 275 24.84 -12.62 -12.00
N ILE A 276 24.22 -11.67 -11.28
CA ILE A 276 24.84 -11.04 -10.11
C ILE A 276 24.50 -11.90 -8.89
N GLU A 277 25.38 -12.85 -8.60
CA GLU A 277 25.36 -13.55 -7.32
C GLU A 277 25.56 -12.54 -6.18
N ILE A 278 24.48 -12.15 -5.50
CA ILE A 278 24.59 -11.34 -4.29
C ILE A 278 25.48 -12.09 -3.31
N TYR A 279 26.58 -11.45 -2.92
CA TYR A 279 27.48 -11.99 -1.93
C TYR A 279 26.87 -11.72 -0.56
N ASN A 280 26.28 -12.75 0.05
CA ASN A 280 25.53 -12.67 1.30
C ASN A 280 26.35 -13.24 2.48
N PHE A 281 25.77 -13.23 3.69
CA PHE A 281 26.41 -13.76 4.89
C PHE A 281 26.87 -15.22 4.71
N ASP A 282 26.03 -16.06 4.12
CA ASP A 282 26.31 -17.49 3.98
C ASP A 282 27.53 -17.74 3.07
N LYS A 283 27.65 -16.99 1.97
CA LYS A 283 28.86 -17.00 1.13
C LYS A 283 30.07 -16.47 1.86
N GLY A 284 29.94 -15.37 2.58
CA GLY A 284 31.01 -14.83 3.41
C GLY A 284 31.52 -15.82 4.47
N TRP A 285 30.61 -16.58 5.08
CA TRP A 285 30.96 -17.63 6.02
C TRP A 285 31.64 -18.81 5.33
N ASN A 286 31.12 -19.27 4.20
CA ASN A 286 31.72 -20.38 3.45
C ASN A 286 33.12 -20.03 2.93
N ASP A 287 33.34 -18.81 2.45
CA ASP A 287 34.66 -18.32 2.04
C ASP A 287 35.64 -18.27 3.22
N LEU A 288 35.16 -17.87 4.41
CA LEU A 288 35.97 -17.93 5.64
C LEU A 288 36.37 -19.36 5.96
N ILE A 289 35.43 -20.31 5.91
CA ILE A 289 35.71 -21.74 6.13
C ILE A 289 36.74 -22.25 5.12
N ALA A 290 36.55 -21.94 3.84
CA ALA A 290 37.49 -22.35 2.80
C ALA A 290 38.90 -21.76 3.02
N GLU A 291 39.01 -20.50 3.46
CA GLU A 291 40.30 -19.88 3.76
C GLU A 291 40.97 -20.50 5.01
N VAL A 292 40.18 -20.86 6.02
CA VAL A 292 40.65 -21.60 7.20
C VAL A 292 41.19 -22.99 6.81
N GLU A 293 40.42 -23.74 6.01
CA GLU A 293 40.83 -25.07 5.52
C GLU A 293 42.11 -24.99 4.68
N GLN A 294 42.22 -24.00 3.79
CA GLN A 294 43.45 -23.77 3.01
C GLN A 294 44.67 -23.49 3.89
N ASN A 295 44.50 -22.70 4.95
CA ASN A 295 45.58 -22.44 5.91
C ASN A 295 45.99 -23.72 6.66
N PHE A 296 45.02 -24.53 7.08
CA PHE A 296 45.31 -25.81 7.76
C PHE A 296 46.05 -26.78 6.85
N LEU A 297 45.76 -26.79 5.54
CA LEU A 297 46.52 -27.59 4.56
C LEU A 297 47.99 -27.14 4.43
N SER A 298 48.29 -25.88 4.73
CA SER A 298 49.66 -25.33 4.77
C SER A 298 50.29 -25.32 6.16
N ASP A 299 49.75 -26.09 7.12
CA ASP A 299 50.18 -26.12 8.53
C ASP A 299 50.21 -24.72 9.20
N SER A 300 49.34 -23.81 8.76
CA SER A 300 49.20 -22.45 9.29
C SER A 300 47.80 -22.21 9.87
N MET A 301 47.70 -21.27 10.81
CA MET A 301 46.41 -20.81 11.33
C MET A 301 46.01 -19.50 10.68
N LEU A 302 44.74 -19.36 10.28
CA LEU A 302 44.22 -18.10 9.76
C LEU A 302 44.14 -17.07 10.89
N LEU A 303 44.80 -15.92 10.70
CA LEU A 303 44.76 -14.79 11.62
C LEU A 303 43.69 -13.79 11.18
N LEU A 304 42.64 -13.62 11.98
CA LEU A 304 41.64 -12.58 11.79
C LEU A 304 42.03 -11.32 12.57
N PRO A 305 42.23 -10.17 11.92
CA PRO A 305 42.60 -8.93 12.59
C PRO A 305 41.45 -8.36 13.42
N ILE A 306 41.79 -7.63 14.48
CA ILE A 306 40.83 -6.83 15.26
C ILE A 306 41.11 -5.33 15.10
N LEU A 307 40.25 -4.46 15.65
CA LEU A 307 40.40 -3.00 15.62
C LEU A 307 41.79 -2.49 16.02
N THR A 308 42.45 -3.16 16.97
CA THR A 308 43.80 -2.78 17.39
C THR A 308 44.84 -3.33 16.41
N GLN A 309 45.66 -2.44 15.86
CA GLN A 309 46.78 -2.81 14.99
C GLN A 309 47.65 -3.91 15.62
N ASP A 310 48.14 -4.82 14.77
CA ASP A 310 48.98 -5.99 15.10
C ASP A 310 48.37 -7.04 16.05
N LYS A 311 47.12 -6.84 16.50
CA LYS A 311 46.36 -7.83 17.27
C LYS A 311 45.35 -8.54 16.38
N GLY A 312 44.96 -9.73 16.83
CA GLY A 312 43.96 -10.54 16.14
C GLY A 312 43.66 -11.81 16.92
N VAL A 313 42.88 -12.67 16.27
CA VAL A 313 42.51 -13.98 16.77
C VAL A 313 42.82 -15.03 15.73
N TYR A 314 43.34 -16.18 16.14
CA TYR A 314 43.59 -17.32 15.28
C TYR A 314 42.37 -18.23 15.26
N VAL A 315 41.99 -18.72 14.08
CA VAL A 315 41.07 -19.85 13.96
C VAL A 315 41.87 -21.14 14.15
N THR A 316 41.52 -21.93 15.16
CA THR A 316 42.26 -23.13 15.57
C THR A 316 41.60 -24.42 15.09
N GLU A 317 40.28 -24.42 14.91
CA GLU A 317 39.51 -25.60 14.51
C GLU A 317 38.16 -25.20 13.91
N ILE A 318 37.64 -26.02 13.01
CA ILE A 318 36.23 -26.02 12.61
C ILE A 318 35.57 -27.23 13.28
N THR A 319 34.57 -26.98 14.12
CA THR A 319 33.81 -28.04 14.80
C THR A 319 32.94 -28.82 13.82
N ASP A 320 32.53 -30.05 14.17
CA ASP A 320 31.63 -30.88 13.35
C ASP A 320 30.32 -30.18 12.96
N ASN A 321 29.84 -29.27 13.81
CA ASN A 321 28.63 -28.47 13.57
C ASN A 321 28.89 -27.16 12.81
N GLY A 322 30.07 -27.00 12.20
CA GLY A 322 30.43 -25.84 11.36
C GLY A 322 30.75 -24.55 12.11
N ASN A 323 30.89 -24.58 13.44
CA ASN A 323 31.32 -23.42 14.24
C ASN A 323 32.85 -23.33 14.32
N LEU A 324 33.38 -22.14 14.61
CA LEU A 324 34.82 -21.90 14.68
C LEU A 324 35.32 -21.91 16.13
N LYS A 325 36.42 -22.62 16.42
CA LYS A 325 37.22 -22.40 17.62
C LYS A 325 38.28 -21.35 17.34
N ILE A 326 38.38 -20.38 18.24
CA ILE A 326 39.18 -19.19 18.06
C ILE A 326 39.98 -18.86 19.31
N LYS A 327 41.25 -18.50 19.13
CA LYS A 327 42.18 -18.16 20.21
C LYS A 327 42.80 -16.78 19.99
N PRO A 328 42.93 -15.92 21.02
CA PRO A 328 43.58 -14.62 20.84
C PRO A 328 45.08 -14.79 20.57
N LYS A 329 45.62 -14.05 19.58
CA LYS A 329 47.02 -14.11 19.15
C LYS A 329 48.03 -13.94 20.29
N ASN A 330 47.72 -13.10 21.28
CA ASN A 330 48.60 -12.75 22.40
C ASN A 330 48.09 -13.22 23.76
N SER A 331 47.24 -14.26 23.81
CA SER A 331 46.74 -14.79 25.09
C SER A 331 47.81 -15.62 25.79
N ARG A 332 48.02 -15.35 27.09
CA ARG A 332 48.80 -16.23 27.99
C ARG A 332 48.02 -17.47 28.44
N LEU A 333 46.70 -17.45 28.25
CA LEU A 333 45.79 -18.53 28.60
C LEU A 333 45.49 -19.34 27.35
N ASP A 334 45.61 -20.66 27.47
CA ASP A 334 45.27 -21.63 26.41
C ASP A 334 43.78 -21.91 26.43
N ILE A 335 42.98 -20.91 26.04
CA ILE A 335 41.53 -20.98 26.05
C ILE A 335 41.02 -20.72 24.63
N ASP A 336 40.27 -21.69 24.12
CA ASP A 336 39.52 -21.55 22.88
C ASP A 336 38.12 -20.98 23.17
N TYR A 337 37.69 -20.08 22.30
CA TYR A 337 36.34 -19.54 22.28
C TYR A 337 35.60 -20.05 21.05
N ILE A 338 34.32 -20.39 21.21
CA ILE A 338 33.47 -20.83 20.10
C ILE A 338 32.73 -19.63 19.50
N VAL A 339 32.93 -19.41 18.21
CA VAL A 339 32.14 -18.48 17.40
C VAL A 339 31.16 -19.30 16.55
N SER A 340 29.87 -19.11 16.84
CA SER A 340 28.81 -19.87 16.20
C SER A 340 28.29 -19.20 14.94
N TYR A 341 28.07 -19.98 13.88
CA TYR A 341 27.45 -19.52 12.64
C TYR A 341 26.14 -18.77 12.92
N ASN A 342 25.19 -19.40 13.62
CA ASN A 342 23.86 -18.83 13.90
C ASN A 342 23.93 -17.52 14.71
N ARG A 343 24.82 -17.47 15.71
CA ARG A 343 24.99 -16.25 16.53
C ARG A 343 25.67 -15.13 15.73
N THR A 344 26.60 -15.48 14.84
CA THR A 344 27.26 -14.50 13.98
C THR A 344 26.30 -13.97 12.92
N LYS A 345 25.42 -14.82 12.37
CA LYS A 345 24.35 -14.43 11.45
C LYS A 345 23.41 -13.40 12.09
N LYS A 346 22.93 -13.68 13.31
CA LYS A 346 22.13 -12.72 14.09
C LYS A 346 22.85 -11.38 14.32
N LEU A 347 24.16 -11.41 14.57
CA LEU A 347 24.94 -10.18 14.71
C LEU A 347 25.12 -9.45 13.38
N GLN A 348 25.23 -10.15 12.25
CA GLN A 348 25.30 -9.52 10.94
C GLN A 348 23.99 -8.85 10.55
N GLU A 349 22.86 -9.49 10.84
CA GLU A 349 21.52 -8.93 10.64
C GLU A 349 21.31 -7.68 11.50
N ALA A 350 21.75 -7.71 12.76
CA ALA A 350 21.65 -6.57 13.68
C ALA A 350 22.67 -5.45 13.39
N PHE A 351 23.88 -5.80 12.94
CA PHE A 351 24.98 -4.87 12.70
C PHE A 351 25.67 -5.14 11.33
N PRO A 352 25.02 -4.82 10.20
CA PRO A 352 25.60 -4.98 8.87
C PRO A 352 26.85 -4.10 8.64
N ASP A 353 26.92 -2.96 9.33
CA ASP A 353 28.09 -2.09 9.40
C ASP A 353 28.62 -2.01 10.82
N LEU A 354 29.82 -2.54 11.07
CA LEU A 354 30.44 -2.51 12.39
C LEU A 354 30.98 -1.13 12.79
N SER A 355 31.03 -0.16 11.87
CA SER A 355 31.51 1.19 12.16
C SER A 355 30.59 1.97 13.12
N VAL A 356 29.31 1.57 13.17
CA VAL A 356 28.29 2.21 14.04
C VAL A 356 28.31 1.67 15.48
N VAL A 357 28.97 0.54 15.71
CA VAL A 357 29.02 -0.13 17.02
C VAL A 357 29.99 0.60 17.93
N LYS A 358 29.48 1.20 19.01
CA LYS A 358 30.27 2.00 19.95
C LYS A 358 30.87 1.15 21.06
N ASN A 359 30.15 0.13 21.53
CA ASN A 359 30.59 -0.78 22.56
C ASN A 359 30.20 -2.22 22.22
N ILE A 360 31.16 -2.96 21.66
CA ILE A 360 30.95 -4.34 21.20
C ILE A 360 30.47 -5.28 22.32
N ASP A 361 30.92 -5.08 23.57
CA ASP A 361 30.54 -5.96 24.68
C ASP A 361 29.10 -5.75 25.13
N LYS A 362 28.62 -4.51 25.11
CA LYS A 362 27.24 -4.17 25.45
C LYS A 362 26.29 -4.57 24.32
N GLU A 363 26.63 -4.18 23.10
CA GLU A 363 25.76 -4.31 21.93
C GLU A 363 25.67 -5.77 21.44
N PHE A 364 26.77 -6.52 21.43
CA PHE A 364 26.69 -7.94 21.07
C PHE A 364 25.97 -8.73 22.15
N ARG A 365 26.17 -8.39 23.42
CA ARG A 365 25.45 -9.04 24.52
C ARG A 365 23.93 -8.85 24.41
N SER A 366 23.45 -7.69 23.96
CA SER A 366 22.02 -7.49 23.75
C SER A 366 21.42 -8.36 22.64
N VAL A 367 22.22 -8.81 21.67
CA VAL A 367 21.74 -9.62 20.54
C VAL A 367 21.94 -11.12 20.80
N ILE A 368 23.12 -11.51 21.25
CA ILE A 368 23.49 -12.93 21.36
C ILE A 368 23.73 -13.40 22.80
N GLY A 369 23.55 -12.55 23.81
CA GLY A 369 23.85 -12.90 25.20
C GLY A 369 25.36 -12.96 25.48
N GLY A 370 25.75 -13.65 26.55
CA GLY A 370 27.16 -13.76 26.95
C GLY A 370 28.05 -14.40 25.87
N SER A 371 29.09 -13.70 25.43
CA SER A 371 30.04 -14.15 24.41
C SER A 371 31.41 -13.52 24.60
N ASN A 372 32.42 -14.07 23.91
CA ASN A 372 33.65 -13.33 23.65
C ASN A 372 33.41 -12.37 22.47
N SER A 373 33.05 -11.12 22.76
CA SER A 373 32.65 -10.17 21.71
C SER A 373 33.77 -9.83 20.75
N THR A 374 35.04 -9.89 21.17
CA THR A 374 36.19 -9.69 20.29
C THR A 374 36.31 -10.79 19.24
N ALA A 375 36.10 -12.06 19.62
CA ALA A 375 36.14 -13.18 18.67
C ALA A 375 35.00 -13.09 17.64
N TYR A 376 33.78 -12.80 18.08
CA TYR A 376 32.64 -12.58 17.18
C TYR A 376 32.86 -11.37 16.27
N TRP A 377 33.44 -10.29 16.80
CA TRP A 377 33.72 -9.09 16.01
C TRP A 377 34.72 -9.39 14.90
N ALA A 378 35.79 -10.15 15.17
CA ALA A 378 36.80 -10.49 14.17
C ALA A 378 36.21 -11.29 13.00
N VAL A 379 35.39 -12.29 13.30
CA VAL A 379 34.71 -13.13 12.29
C VAL A 379 33.69 -12.32 11.51
N LEU A 380 32.84 -11.54 12.18
CA LEU A 380 31.84 -10.72 11.52
C LEU A 380 32.48 -9.63 10.65
N ASN A 381 33.57 -9.01 11.12
CA ASN A 381 34.31 -8.01 10.35
C ASN A 381 34.90 -8.60 9.07
N PHE A 382 35.46 -9.82 9.13
CA PHE A 382 35.92 -10.52 7.94
C PHE A 382 34.79 -10.70 6.91
N ILE A 383 33.64 -11.22 7.36
CA ILE A 383 32.47 -11.48 6.51
C ILE A 383 31.94 -10.18 5.89
N ASN A 384 31.79 -9.13 6.69
CA ASN A 384 31.30 -7.82 6.21
C ASN A 384 32.26 -7.20 5.19
N ASN A 385 33.58 -7.38 5.34
CA ASN A 385 34.53 -6.91 4.34
C ASN A 385 34.42 -7.70 3.04
N LYS A 386 34.28 -9.03 3.08
CA LYS A 386 34.04 -9.85 1.88
C LYS A 386 32.75 -9.47 1.16
N ILE A 387 31.66 -9.24 1.92
CA ILE A 387 30.40 -8.74 1.37
C ILE A 387 30.62 -7.38 0.69
N LYS A 388 31.31 -6.45 1.34
CA LYS A 388 31.57 -5.11 0.81
C LYS A 388 32.47 -5.11 -0.44
N GLU A 389 33.47 -5.99 -0.49
CA GLU A 389 34.39 -6.11 -1.62
C GLU A 389 33.71 -6.71 -2.85
N ASN A 390 32.90 -7.76 -2.66
CA ASN A 390 32.23 -8.47 -3.75
C ASN A 390 30.96 -7.75 -4.24
N ASN A 391 30.28 -6.98 -3.37
CA ASN A 391 29.13 -6.17 -3.74
C ASN A 391 29.51 -4.72 -4.13
N ARG A 392 30.74 -4.49 -4.64
CA ARG A 392 31.21 -3.17 -5.12
C ARG A 392 30.41 -2.64 -6.33
N ILE A 393 29.65 -3.49 -6.99
CA ILE A 393 28.66 -3.12 -8.00
C ILE A 393 27.34 -2.95 -7.26
N ILE A 394 26.77 -1.76 -7.25
CA ILE A 394 25.40 -1.55 -6.78
C ILE A 394 24.52 -2.44 -7.65
N PRO A 395 23.92 -3.53 -7.13
CA PRO A 395 23.06 -4.37 -7.94
C PRO A 395 21.93 -3.47 -8.44
N ASP A 396 21.69 -3.49 -9.75
CA ASP A 396 20.45 -2.92 -10.28
C ASP A 396 19.34 -3.83 -9.78
N TYR A 397 18.68 -3.45 -8.69
CA TYR A 397 17.60 -4.22 -8.11
C TYR A 397 16.33 -4.02 -8.95
N GLU A 398 15.53 -5.07 -9.08
CA GLU A 398 14.16 -4.96 -9.56
C GLU A 398 13.42 -3.97 -8.67
N GLU A 399 12.56 -3.16 -9.29
CA GLU A 399 11.65 -2.35 -8.51
C GLU A 399 10.80 -3.25 -7.62
N LEU A 400 10.60 -2.81 -6.37
CA LEU A 400 9.73 -3.52 -5.44
C LEU A 400 8.33 -3.62 -6.03
N LYS A 401 7.83 -4.84 -6.10
CA LYS A 401 6.52 -5.12 -6.70
C LYS A 401 5.44 -4.92 -5.66
N ASN A 402 4.27 -4.43 -6.10
CA ASN A 402 3.10 -4.36 -5.25
C ASN A 402 2.66 -5.76 -4.81
N HIS A 403 2.29 -5.87 -3.54
CA HIS A 403 1.74 -7.07 -2.92
C HIS A 403 0.38 -6.75 -2.33
N ILE A 404 -0.55 -7.72 -2.37
CA ILE A 404 -1.92 -7.55 -1.91
C ILE A 404 -2.29 -8.70 -0.97
N LEU A 405 -2.74 -8.35 0.24
CA LEU A 405 -3.44 -9.27 1.11
C LEU A 405 -4.95 -9.07 0.96
N ILE A 406 -5.65 -10.14 0.61
CA ILE A 406 -7.11 -10.19 0.60
C ILE A 406 -7.57 -10.92 1.86
N ILE A 407 -8.30 -10.22 2.72
CA ILE A 407 -8.93 -10.77 3.91
C ILE A 407 -10.43 -10.86 3.66
N ASP A 408 -10.94 -12.06 3.45
CA ASP A 408 -12.36 -12.30 3.38
C ASP A 408 -12.96 -12.43 4.79
N GLU A 409 -14.24 -12.05 4.93
CA GLU A 409 -14.99 -12.16 6.19
C GLU A 409 -14.26 -11.52 7.40
N ILE A 410 -13.57 -10.40 7.19
CA ILE A 410 -12.76 -9.69 8.21
C ILE A 410 -13.53 -9.44 9.52
N ASN A 411 -14.84 -9.20 9.42
CA ASN A 411 -15.74 -8.97 10.55
C ASN A 411 -16.09 -10.23 11.35
N ARG A 412 -15.69 -11.43 10.93
CA ARG A 412 -15.90 -12.69 11.66
C ARG A 412 -14.75 -13.04 12.60
N GLY A 413 -13.60 -12.39 12.45
CA GLY A 413 -12.45 -12.52 13.34
C GLY A 413 -12.38 -11.37 14.35
N ASN A 414 -11.67 -11.57 15.45
CA ASN A 414 -11.31 -10.47 16.34
C ASN A 414 -10.10 -9.74 15.77
N VAL A 415 -10.35 -8.74 14.90
CA VAL A 415 -9.31 -7.99 14.17
C VAL A 415 -8.24 -7.45 15.11
N SER A 416 -8.64 -6.85 16.24
CA SER A 416 -7.70 -6.30 17.23
C SER A 416 -6.80 -7.37 17.85
N ALA A 417 -7.33 -8.57 18.12
CA ALA A 417 -6.53 -9.66 18.66
C ALA A 417 -5.61 -10.29 17.59
N ILE A 418 -6.08 -10.40 16.34
CA ILE A 418 -5.33 -11.00 15.24
C ILE A 418 -4.15 -10.12 14.83
N PHE A 419 -4.36 -8.81 14.69
CA PHE A 419 -3.29 -7.87 14.34
C PHE A 419 -2.44 -7.44 15.55
N GLY A 420 -2.97 -7.56 16.77
CA GLY A 420 -2.30 -7.16 18.01
C GLY A 420 -1.86 -5.70 17.97
N GLU A 421 -0.61 -5.46 18.34
CA GLU A 421 0.03 -4.13 18.33
C GLU A 421 0.38 -3.61 16.93
N LEU A 422 0.29 -4.46 15.89
CA LEU A 422 0.67 -4.11 14.53
C LEU A 422 -0.43 -3.38 13.75
N ILE A 423 -1.63 -3.25 14.33
CA ILE A 423 -2.74 -2.55 13.67
C ILE A 423 -2.38 -1.09 13.34
N THR A 424 -1.56 -0.45 14.17
CA THR A 424 -1.06 0.92 13.96
C THR A 424 -0.06 1.01 12.81
N LEU A 425 0.69 -0.06 12.54
CA LEU A 425 1.65 -0.13 11.43
C LEU A 425 0.98 -0.19 10.05
N LEU A 426 -0.34 -0.43 10.01
CA LEU A 426 -1.11 -0.42 8.77
C LEU A 426 -1.32 1.01 8.25
N GLU A 427 -1.26 2.03 9.11
CA GLU A 427 -1.39 3.44 8.73
C GLU A 427 -0.29 3.86 7.75
N GLU A 428 -0.63 4.69 6.77
CA GLU A 428 0.28 5.06 5.68
C GLU A 428 1.56 5.71 6.19
N ASP A 429 1.45 6.69 7.07
CA ASP A 429 2.58 7.45 7.62
C ASP A 429 3.49 6.63 8.55
N LYS A 430 2.97 5.51 9.11
CA LYS A 430 3.72 4.61 10.00
C LYS A 430 4.51 3.53 9.26
N ARG A 431 4.26 3.35 7.97
CA ARG A 431 4.96 2.36 7.12
C ARG A 431 6.40 2.79 6.80
N LYS A 432 7.24 1.78 6.55
CA LYS A 432 8.65 1.97 6.17
C LYS A 432 8.78 2.88 4.95
N GLY A 433 9.65 3.87 5.05
CA GLY A 433 9.89 4.88 4.01
C GLY A 433 9.18 6.22 4.25
N ASN A 434 8.23 6.28 5.20
CA ASN A 434 7.56 7.53 5.58
C ASN A 434 8.23 8.25 6.76
N PRO A 435 8.01 9.58 6.93
CA PRO A 435 8.66 10.36 7.98
C PRO A 435 8.33 9.88 9.42
N GLU A 436 7.12 9.36 9.63
CA GLU A 436 6.62 8.92 10.94
C GLU A 436 6.69 7.40 11.12
N HIS A 437 7.60 6.74 10.40
CA HIS A 437 7.78 5.30 10.42
C HIS A 437 8.03 4.74 11.83
N ILE A 438 7.37 3.61 12.15
CA ILE A 438 7.51 2.90 13.42
C ILE A 438 7.87 1.44 13.16
N GLU A 439 8.79 0.90 13.98
CA GLU A 439 9.09 -0.53 14.06
C GLU A 439 8.69 -1.06 15.43
N VAL A 440 8.28 -2.33 15.47
CA VAL A 440 7.84 -2.99 16.70
C VAL A 440 8.61 -4.29 16.86
N LYS A 441 8.98 -4.59 18.11
CA LYS A 441 9.66 -5.81 18.49
C LYS A 441 8.62 -6.91 18.74
N LEU A 442 8.63 -7.98 17.95
CA LEU A 442 7.61 -9.01 18.04
C LEU A 442 7.79 -9.89 19.29
N PRO A 443 6.69 -10.36 19.91
CA PRO A 443 6.74 -11.05 21.20
C PRO A 443 7.35 -12.45 21.15
N TYR A 444 7.27 -13.18 20.03
CA TYR A 444 7.78 -14.54 19.94
C TYR A 444 9.20 -14.59 19.37
N SER A 445 9.47 -13.87 18.27
CA SER A 445 10.80 -13.86 17.65
C SER A 445 11.80 -12.98 18.38
N GLY A 446 11.32 -12.01 19.18
CA GLY A 446 12.14 -11.06 19.91
C GLY A 446 12.78 -10.05 18.99
#